data_AF-A0A0N0NIQ0-F1
#
_entry.id   AF-A0A0N0NIQ0-F1
#
_cell.length_a   1.000
_cell.length_b   1.000
_cell.length_c   1.000
_cell.angle_alpha   90.00
_cell.angle_beta   90.00
_cell.angle_gamma   90.00
#
_symmetry.space_group_name_H-M   'P 1'
#
loop_
_entity.id
_entity.type
_entity.pdbx_description
1 polymer ?
#
loop_
_entity_poly.entity_id
_entity_poly.type
_entity_poly.pdbx_seq_one_letter_code
_entity_poly.pdbx_strand_id
1 'polypeptide(L)'
;MATKWALFIALIQLTVLLCVNAVRDFDRRNDLRAVPPVSESGWSVPLVGNVSCDPSSGSLSRPGVNKTLQVIAIGRGNFNYSCGGDHAPANAPTFVEQYTQLYDAAALVAALPNENSFHAIIPDFLDFDYEMLANSSLECMGSIGTLDNLAVITLFDIDTFMVSPYEWVYPPSNPDFDGLWSHSVSEGFEWEVYRVEMAGGYIPRTCADQNATIFSEYVSEYWFYR
;
A
#
# COMPACT_ATOMS: atom_id res chain seq x y z
N MET A 1 4.14 14.04 -49.20
CA MET A 1 5.29 13.29 -48.64
C MET A 1 5.47 13.51 -47.14
N ALA A 2 5.21 14.70 -46.58
CA ALA A 2 5.36 14.99 -45.15
C ALA A 2 4.49 14.13 -44.19
N THR A 3 3.26 13.77 -44.59
CA THR A 3 2.32 12.99 -43.75
C THR A 3 2.71 11.53 -43.54
N LYS A 4 3.43 10.91 -44.50
CA LYS A 4 3.90 9.52 -44.35
C LYS A 4 5.09 9.40 -43.39
N TRP A 5 5.93 10.43 -43.32
CA TRP A 5 7.07 10.47 -42.39
C TRP A 5 6.63 10.75 -40.96
N ALA A 6 5.62 11.61 -40.76
CA ALA A 6 5.03 11.84 -39.45
C ALA A 6 4.39 10.57 -38.84
N LEU A 7 3.68 9.78 -39.65
CA LEU A 7 3.10 8.50 -39.21
C LEU A 7 4.18 7.46 -38.87
N PHE A 8 5.29 7.43 -39.60
CA PHE A 8 6.40 6.52 -39.33
C PHE A 8 7.14 6.87 -38.03
N ILE A 9 7.38 8.16 -37.77
CA ILE A 9 8.00 8.63 -36.54
C ILE A 9 7.08 8.36 -35.34
N ALA A 10 5.76 8.58 -35.48
CA ALA A 10 4.79 8.27 -34.44
C ALA A 10 4.73 6.75 -34.13
N LEU A 11 4.81 5.89 -35.15
CA LEU A 11 4.84 4.44 -34.94
C LEU A 11 6.12 3.97 -34.22
N ILE A 12 7.27 4.56 -34.57
CA ILE A 12 8.57 4.24 -33.93
C ILE A 12 8.58 4.73 -32.48
N GLN A 13 8.08 5.93 -32.21
CA GLN A 13 7.96 6.45 -30.83
C GLN A 13 7.04 5.57 -29.99
N LEU A 14 5.90 5.14 -30.54
CA LEU A 14 4.95 4.27 -29.84
C LEU A 14 5.54 2.88 -29.56
N THR A 15 6.28 2.29 -30.51
CA THR A 15 6.93 0.99 -30.31
C THR A 15 8.11 1.05 -29.33
N VAL A 16 8.89 2.13 -29.34
CA VAL A 16 9.97 2.34 -28.35
C VAL A 16 9.39 2.54 -26.95
N LEU A 17 8.31 3.33 -26.78
CA LEU A 17 7.64 3.48 -25.49
C LEU A 17 7.10 2.14 -24.96
N LEU A 18 6.44 1.35 -25.82
CA LEU A 18 5.90 0.05 -25.43
C LEU A 18 7.01 -0.95 -25.04
N CYS A 19 8.17 -0.91 -25.70
CA CYS A 19 9.32 -1.74 -25.33
C CYS A 19 9.97 -1.32 -24.00
N VAL A 20 10.10 -0.02 -23.72
CA VAL A 20 10.71 0.46 -22.46
C VAL A 20 9.86 0.08 -21.26
N ASN A 21 8.53 0.22 -21.37
CA ASN A 21 7.61 -0.20 -20.30
C ASN A 21 7.68 -1.73 -20.10
N ALA A 22 7.60 -2.52 -21.17
CA ALA A 22 7.66 -3.99 -21.03
C ALA A 22 8.98 -4.52 -20.41
N VAL A 23 10.10 -3.81 -20.60
CA VAL A 23 11.39 -4.16 -19.97
C VAL A 23 11.38 -3.81 -18.48
N ARG A 24 10.81 -2.67 -18.08
CA ARG A 24 10.66 -2.30 -16.66
C ARG A 24 9.68 -3.19 -15.90
N ASP A 25 8.52 -3.49 -16.48
CA ASP A 25 7.53 -4.44 -15.92
C ASP A 25 8.12 -5.86 -15.76
N PHE A 26 9.07 -6.24 -16.63
CA PHE A 26 9.78 -7.52 -16.52
C PHE A 26 10.83 -7.49 -15.41
N ASP A 27 11.56 -6.39 -15.24
CA ASP A 27 12.55 -6.25 -14.17
C ASP A 27 11.89 -6.27 -12.78
N ARG A 28 10.76 -5.59 -12.59
CA ARG A 28 10.06 -5.63 -11.28
C ARG A 28 9.50 -6.99 -10.91
N ARG A 29 8.97 -7.74 -11.88
CA ARG A 29 8.62 -9.16 -11.64
C ARG A 29 9.85 -10.04 -11.41
N ASN A 30 11.03 -9.62 -11.85
CA ASN A 30 12.29 -10.29 -11.53
C ASN A 30 12.79 -9.94 -10.13
N ASP A 31 12.44 -8.79 -9.56
CA ASP A 31 12.86 -8.42 -8.20
C ASP A 31 12.32 -9.41 -7.16
N LEU A 32 11.12 -9.93 -7.39
CA LEU A 32 10.56 -11.03 -6.61
C LEU A 32 11.24 -12.40 -6.85
N ARG A 33 12.13 -12.57 -7.82
CA ARG A 33 12.91 -13.82 -7.98
C ARG A 33 14.00 -13.97 -6.92
N ALA A 34 14.51 -12.85 -6.42
CA ALA A 34 15.49 -12.83 -5.34
C ALA A 34 14.81 -13.00 -3.97
N VAL A 35 13.51 -12.70 -3.90
CA VAL A 35 12.67 -13.12 -2.78
C VAL A 35 12.59 -14.67 -2.83
N PRO A 36 12.98 -15.39 -1.76
CA PRO A 36 13.06 -16.84 -1.78
C PRO A 36 11.76 -17.49 -2.30
N PRO A 37 11.84 -18.48 -3.21
CA PRO A 37 10.66 -19.13 -3.75
C PRO A 37 9.81 -19.72 -2.61
N VAL A 38 8.55 -19.32 -2.61
CA VAL A 38 7.55 -19.60 -1.59
C VAL A 38 7.25 -21.11 -1.51
N SER A 39 7.96 -21.80 -0.62
CA SER A 39 7.67 -23.09 0.05
C SER A 39 9.03 -23.59 0.55
N GLU A 40 9.38 -23.57 1.83
CA GLU A 40 8.89 -24.52 2.84
C GLU A 40 8.87 -23.92 4.27
N SER A 41 9.08 -22.60 4.43
CA SER A 41 8.87 -21.89 5.70
C SER A 41 8.28 -20.47 5.60
N GLY A 42 7.98 -20.00 4.39
CA GLY A 42 6.96 -18.99 4.01
C GLY A 42 7.10 -17.55 4.52
N TRP A 43 7.32 -16.58 3.63
CA TRP A 43 6.90 -15.20 3.88
C TRP A 43 5.43 -15.08 3.47
N SER A 44 4.55 -14.83 4.43
CA SER A 44 3.11 -14.72 4.26
C SER A 44 2.62 -13.43 4.87
N VAL A 45 1.74 -12.72 4.17
CA VAL A 45 1.05 -11.55 4.74
C VAL A 45 0.62 -11.85 6.17
N PRO A 46 0.99 -11.04 7.17
CA PRO A 46 0.49 -11.21 8.52
C PRO A 46 -1.01 -10.94 8.52
N LEU A 47 -1.80 -12.02 8.52
CA LEU A 47 -3.25 -11.95 8.45
C LEU A 47 -3.88 -11.76 9.84
N VAL A 48 -3.18 -12.16 10.90
CA VAL A 48 -3.75 -12.21 12.25
C VAL A 48 -3.61 -10.85 12.94
N GLY A 49 -4.74 -10.22 13.23
CA GLY A 49 -4.84 -9.01 14.05
C GLY A 49 -5.34 -9.29 15.47
N ASN A 50 -5.71 -8.22 16.18
CA ASN A 50 -6.40 -8.30 17.47
C ASN A 50 -7.93 -8.42 17.29
N VAL A 51 -8.64 -8.74 18.37
CA VAL A 51 -10.12 -8.87 18.45
C VAL A 51 -10.83 -7.76 17.66
N SER A 52 -11.71 -8.14 16.73
CA SER A 52 -12.61 -7.21 16.05
C SER A 52 -13.90 -7.01 16.87
N CYS A 53 -14.69 -5.99 16.55
CA CYS A 53 -16.02 -5.82 17.14
C CYS A 53 -17.05 -6.86 16.64
N ASP A 54 -16.63 -7.80 15.78
CA ASP A 54 -17.41 -8.92 15.26
C ASP A 54 -16.84 -10.24 15.84
N PRO A 55 -17.66 -11.13 16.44
CA PRO A 55 -17.18 -12.41 16.97
C PRO A 55 -16.63 -13.39 15.90
N SER A 56 -16.66 -13.04 14.62
CA SER A 56 -15.97 -13.77 13.55
C SER A 56 -14.65 -13.10 13.14
N SER A 57 -13.56 -13.68 13.68
CA SER A 57 -12.14 -13.57 13.29
C SER A 57 -11.45 -12.20 13.37
N GLY A 58 -10.56 -12.04 14.36
CA GLY A 58 -9.46 -11.06 14.35
C GLY A 58 -8.37 -11.42 13.34
N SER A 59 -8.74 -11.76 12.10
CA SER A 59 -7.81 -12.06 11.03
C SER A 59 -8.39 -11.64 9.68
N LEU A 60 -7.53 -11.11 8.81
CA LEU A 60 -7.82 -10.92 7.39
C LEU A 60 -7.92 -12.27 6.69
N SER A 61 -8.73 -12.35 5.65
CA SER A 61 -8.79 -13.48 4.74
C SER A 61 -7.51 -13.58 3.91
N ARG A 62 -7.06 -14.81 3.69
CA ARG A 62 -5.86 -15.11 2.89
C ARG A 62 -6.09 -14.81 1.40
N PRO A 63 -5.00 -14.50 0.66
CA PRO A 63 -5.11 -14.25 -0.77
C PRO A 63 -5.80 -15.39 -1.51
N GLY A 64 -6.52 -15.07 -2.58
CA GLY A 64 -7.15 -16.07 -3.45
C GLY A 64 -6.17 -17.16 -3.90
N VAL A 65 -6.58 -18.42 -3.92
CA VAL A 65 -5.68 -19.58 -4.18
C VAL A 65 -4.97 -19.56 -5.54
N ASN A 66 -5.48 -18.80 -6.51
CA ASN A 66 -4.90 -18.64 -7.85
C ASN A 66 -4.14 -17.32 -8.01
N LYS A 67 -3.99 -16.55 -6.93
CA LYS A 67 -3.32 -15.27 -6.91
C LYS A 67 -1.86 -15.44 -6.55
N THR A 68 -1.02 -14.63 -7.17
CA THR A 68 0.41 -14.60 -6.90
C THR A 68 0.83 -13.21 -6.47
N LEU A 69 1.81 -13.15 -5.55
CA LEU A 69 2.38 -11.88 -5.10
C LEU A 69 3.03 -11.19 -6.31
N GLN A 70 2.62 -9.96 -6.58
CA GLN A 70 3.16 -9.11 -7.64
C GLN A 70 4.10 -8.06 -7.08
N VAL A 71 3.80 -7.52 -5.89
CA VAL A 71 4.56 -6.45 -5.26
C VAL A 71 4.52 -6.61 -3.75
N ILE A 72 5.67 -6.36 -3.12
CA ILE A 72 5.80 -6.05 -1.69
C ILE A 72 6.41 -4.66 -1.56
N ALA A 73 5.76 -3.78 -0.79
CA ALA A 73 6.18 -2.39 -0.67
C ALA A 73 6.11 -1.89 0.77
N ILE A 74 6.96 -0.92 1.09
CA ILE A 74 6.79 -0.06 2.26
C ILE A 74 6.00 1.16 1.82
N GLY A 75 4.89 1.45 2.48
CA GLY A 75 4.09 2.64 2.23
C GLY A 75 4.32 3.68 3.30
N ARG A 76 4.74 4.89 2.92
CA ARG A 76 4.75 6.08 3.80
C ARG A 76 3.62 7.01 3.37
N GLY A 77 2.65 7.21 4.24
CA GLY A 77 1.47 7.97 3.88
C GLY A 77 0.94 8.88 4.97
N ASN A 78 -0.09 9.62 4.59
CA ASN A 78 -0.94 10.37 5.49
C ASN A 78 -2.40 10.19 5.10
N PHE A 79 -3.25 10.20 6.11
CA PHE A 79 -4.68 10.40 5.94
C PHE A 79 -5.06 11.82 6.35
N ASN A 80 -6.02 12.37 5.62
CA ASN A 80 -6.62 13.65 5.91
C ASN A 80 -8.09 13.43 6.31
N TYR A 81 -8.44 13.85 7.52
CA TYR A 81 -9.79 13.82 8.06
C TYR A 81 -10.26 15.23 8.39
N SER A 82 -11.58 15.42 8.36
CA SER A 82 -12.22 16.67 8.79
C SER A 82 -13.25 16.45 9.89
N CYS A 83 -13.32 17.41 10.80
CA CYS A 83 -14.40 17.53 11.78
C CYS A 83 -15.42 18.61 11.40
N GLY A 84 -15.27 19.28 10.24
CA GLY A 84 -16.21 20.30 9.75
C GLY A 84 -16.44 21.50 10.69
N GLY A 85 -15.62 21.67 11.73
CA GLY A 85 -15.79 22.66 12.79
C GLY A 85 -16.78 22.25 13.91
N ASP A 86 -17.36 21.06 13.85
CA ASP A 86 -18.23 20.51 14.89
C ASP A 86 -17.45 19.55 15.80
N HIS A 87 -17.04 20.08 16.95
CA HIS A 87 -16.22 19.40 17.94
C HIS A 87 -17.05 18.65 19.00
N ALA A 88 -18.31 18.32 18.70
CA ALA A 88 -19.13 17.55 19.61
C ALA A 88 -18.53 16.15 19.86
N PRO A 89 -18.57 15.64 21.11
CA PRO A 89 -18.00 14.32 21.46
C PRO A 89 -18.63 13.12 20.75
N ALA A 90 -19.81 13.28 20.14
CA ALA A 90 -20.49 12.21 19.42
C ALA A 90 -20.09 12.12 17.93
N ASN A 91 -19.42 13.14 17.38
CA ASN A 91 -19.11 13.20 15.96
C ASN A 91 -17.76 12.55 15.70
N ALA A 92 -17.72 11.57 14.79
CA ALA A 92 -16.47 11.00 14.30
C ALA A 92 -15.87 11.83 13.16
N PRO A 93 -14.53 11.89 13.02
CA PRO A 93 -13.90 12.53 11.88
C PRO A 93 -14.34 11.89 10.56
N THR A 94 -14.60 12.71 9.53
CA THR A 94 -14.92 12.24 8.18
C THR A 94 -13.66 12.14 7.34
N PHE A 95 -13.44 11.00 6.68
CA PHE A 95 -12.35 10.83 5.72
C PHE A 95 -12.50 11.83 4.56
N VAL A 96 -11.39 12.46 4.17
CA VAL A 96 -11.34 13.40 3.04
C VAL A 96 -10.52 12.78 1.92
N GLU A 97 -9.27 12.43 2.21
CA GLU A 97 -8.32 11.89 1.23
C GLU A 97 -7.16 11.17 1.92
N GLN A 98 -6.41 10.41 1.13
CA GLN A 98 -5.14 9.82 1.51
C GLN A 98 -4.09 10.10 0.44
N TYR A 99 -2.84 10.17 0.87
CA TYR A 99 -1.69 10.11 -0.03
C TYR A 99 -0.62 9.21 0.56
N THR A 100 -0.15 8.25 -0.23
CA THR A 100 0.87 7.27 0.17
C THR A 100 1.88 7.14 -0.94
N GLN A 101 3.17 7.20 -0.60
CA GLN A 101 4.24 6.76 -1.51
C GLN A 101 4.60 5.31 -1.20
N LEU A 102 4.72 4.50 -2.23
CA LEU A 102 5.10 3.10 -2.15
C LEU A 102 6.54 2.95 -2.58
N TYR A 103 7.33 2.28 -1.74
CA TYR A 103 8.74 1.99 -1.96
C TYR A 103 8.93 0.49 -2.13
N ASP A 104 9.69 0.08 -3.13
CA ASP A 104 9.94 -1.35 -3.37
C ASP A 104 10.70 -1.98 -2.21
N ALA A 105 10.13 -3.03 -1.63
CA ALA A 105 10.71 -3.73 -0.49
C ALA A 105 11.36 -5.07 -0.88
N ALA A 106 11.29 -5.51 -2.14
CA ALA A 106 11.74 -6.84 -2.55
C ALA A 106 13.23 -7.06 -2.25
N ALA A 107 14.09 -6.10 -2.60
CA ALA A 107 15.53 -6.17 -2.33
C ALA A 107 15.86 -6.15 -0.83
N LEU A 108 15.12 -5.38 -0.04
CA LEU A 108 15.27 -5.31 1.40
C LEU A 108 14.91 -6.64 2.06
N VAL A 109 13.76 -7.20 1.68
CA VAL A 109 13.27 -8.51 2.16
C VAL A 109 14.26 -9.62 1.84
N ALA A 110 14.85 -9.63 0.64
CA ALA A 110 15.86 -10.61 0.26
C ALA A 110 17.17 -10.49 1.07
N ALA A 111 17.45 -9.32 1.65
CA ALA A 111 18.64 -9.08 2.48
C ALA A 111 18.40 -9.39 3.98
N LEU A 112 17.15 -9.60 4.39
CA LEU A 112 16.79 -9.88 5.78
C LEU A 112 16.82 -11.38 6.08
N PRO A 113 17.08 -11.78 7.35
CA PRO A 113 17.22 -13.19 7.69
C PRO A 113 15.89 -13.95 7.70
N ASN A 114 14.76 -13.29 7.94
CA ASN A 114 13.43 -13.89 8.03
C ASN A 114 12.31 -12.83 8.02
N GLU A 115 11.07 -13.32 7.89
CA GLU A 115 9.86 -12.51 7.80
C GLU A 115 9.65 -11.55 8.95
N ASN A 116 9.79 -12.07 10.17
CA ASN A 116 9.65 -11.27 11.38
C ASN A 116 10.63 -10.09 11.41
N SER A 117 11.80 -10.20 10.76
CA SER A 117 12.78 -9.11 10.72
C SER A 117 12.32 -7.97 9.81
N PHE A 118 11.52 -8.24 8.79
CA PHE A 118 10.91 -7.20 7.97
C PHE A 118 9.77 -6.52 8.72
N HIS A 119 8.84 -7.30 9.28
CA HIS A 119 7.74 -6.76 10.10
C HIS A 119 8.25 -5.86 11.22
N ALA A 120 9.32 -6.27 11.89
CA ALA A 120 9.90 -5.53 13.01
C ALA A 120 10.52 -4.18 12.63
N ILE A 121 10.98 -3.99 11.37
CA ILE A 121 11.61 -2.74 10.95
C ILE A 121 10.62 -1.74 10.36
N ILE A 122 9.37 -2.13 10.08
CA ILE A 122 8.37 -1.23 9.49
C ILE A 122 8.12 0.01 10.34
N PRO A 123 7.92 -0.09 11.66
CA PRO A 123 7.69 1.09 12.50
C PRO A 123 8.86 2.08 12.48
N ASP A 124 10.11 1.60 12.30
CA ASP A 124 11.30 2.45 12.26
C ASP A 124 11.26 3.42 11.06
N PHE A 125 10.54 3.08 9.98
CA PHE A 125 10.37 3.97 8.82
C PHE A 125 9.53 5.22 9.13
N LEU A 126 8.81 5.26 10.26
CA LEU A 126 8.03 6.43 10.66
C LEU A 126 8.93 7.62 11.03
N ASP A 127 10.14 7.34 11.52
CA ASP A 127 11.13 8.36 11.89
C ASP A 127 11.84 9.00 10.68
N PHE A 128 11.65 8.43 9.48
CA PHE A 128 12.22 8.95 8.24
C PHE A 128 11.20 9.82 7.51
N ASP A 129 11.62 11.04 7.18
CA ASP A 129 10.84 11.90 6.30
C ASP A 129 10.96 11.45 4.82
N TYR A 130 10.10 12.02 3.99
CA TYR A 130 10.05 11.72 2.56
C TYR A 130 11.37 12.04 1.83
N GLU A 131 12.16 13.01 2.28
CA GLU A 131 13.44 13.37 1.68
C GLU A 131 14.53 12.33 2.02
N MET A 132 14.55 11.85 3.27
CA MET A 132 15.43 10.79 3.71
C MET A 132 15.15 9.49 2.96
N LEU A 133 13.88 9.13 2.78
CA LEU A 133 13.49 7.95 1.99
C LEU A 133 13.87 8.11 0.51
N ALA A 134 13.62 9.28 -0.08
CA ALA A 134 14.00 9.58 -1.46
C ALA A 134 15.53 9.54 -1.70
N ASN A 135 16.33 9.84 -0.67
CA ASN A 135 17.79 9.78 -0.72
C ASN A 135 18.35 8.40 -0.29
N SER A 136 17.49 7.46 0.08
CA SER A 136 17.89 6.11 0.47
C SER A 136 18.06 5.20 -0.75
N SER A 137 18.32 3.92 -0.52
CA SER A 137 18.32 2.90 -1.58
C SER A 137 16.92 2.36 -1.88
N LEU A 138 15.87 2.82 -1.20
CA LEU A 138 14.50 2.42 -1.46
C LEU A 138 13.97 3.14 -2.70
N GLU A 139 13.62 2.38 -3.72
CA GLU A 139 13.09 2.92 -4.97
C GLU A 139 11.59 3.25 -4.83
N CYS A 140 11.21 4.50 -5.13
CA CYS A 140 9.80 4.87 -5.21
C CYS A 140 9.16 4.17 -6.41
N MET A 141 8.19 3.31 -6.11
CA MET A 141 7.67 2.33 -7.05
C MET A 141 6.21 2.63 -7.44
N GLY A 142 5.53 3.47 -6.66
CA GLY A 142 4.13 3.82 -6.89
C GLY A 142 3.56 4.76 -5.84
N SER A 143 2.25 4.99 -5.94
CA SER A 143 1.51 5.83 -5.00
C SER A 143 0.08 5.35 -4.80
N ILE A 144 -0.51 5.75 -3.68
CA ILE A 144 -1.92 5.59 -3.39
C ILE A 144 -2.53 6.97 -3.17
N GLY A 145 -3.63 7.26 -3.87
CA GLY A 145 -4.42 8.48 -3.71
C GLY A 145 -5.89 8.17 -3.45
N THR A 146 -6.71 9.22 -3.43
CA THR A 146 -8.17 9.11 -3.35
C THR A 146 -8.82 9.70 -4.59
N LEU A 147 -9.76 8.97 -5.19
CA LEU A 147 -10.68 9.47 -6.21
C LEU A 147 -12.07 8.90 -5.93
N ASP A 148 -13.08 9.77 -5.88
CA ASP A 148 -14.48 9.37 -5.60
C ASP A 148 -14.63 8.47 -4.37
N ASN A 149 -13.88 8.78 -3.30
CA ASN A 149 -13.83 8.03 -2.03
C ASN A 149 -13.29 6.59 -2.16
N LEU A 150 -12.69 6.25 -3.31
CA LEU A 150 -11.96 5.01 -3.55
C LEU A 150 -10.45 5.25 -3.49
N ALA A 151 -9.71 4.21 -3.09
CA ALA A 151 -8.26 4.23 -3.16
C ALA A 151 -7.83 3.98 -4.62
N VAL A 152 -7.10 4.92 -5.21
CA VAL A 152 -6.47 4.76 -6.52
C VAL A 152 -5.02 4.36 -6.29
N ILE A 153 -4.66 3.16 -6.72
CA ILE A 153 -3.31 2.63 -6.62
C ILE A 153 -2.65 2.78 -8.00
N THR A 154 -1.49 3.42 -8.04
CA THR A 154 -0.66 3.54 -9.23
C THR A 154 0.68 2.88 -8.93
N LEU A 155 0.92 1.73 -9.55
CA LEU A 155 2.23 1.07 -9.56
C LEU A 155 2.88 1.42 -10.90
N PHE A 156 3.88 2.32 -10.89
CA PHE A 156 4.28 3.10 -12.08
C PHE A 156 4.61 2.26 -13.33
N ASP A 157 5.20 1.07 -13.13
CA ASP A 157 5.59 0.15 -14.19
C ASP A 157 4.82 -1.19 -14.09
N ILE A 158 3.59 -1.18 -13.56
CA ILE A 158 2.77 -2.40 -13.44
C ILE A 158 1.34 -2.14 -13.85
N ASP A 159 0.62 -1.30 -13.10
CA ASP A 159 -0.82 -1.12 -13.29
C ASP A 159 -1.33 0.13 -12.56
N THR A 160 -2.52 0.60 -12.93
CA THR A 160 -3.28 1.60 -12.18
C THR A 160 -4.71 1.13 -12.02
N PHE A 161 -5.14 0.96 -10.77
CA PHE A 161 -6.44 0.37 -10.46
C PHE A 161 -7.04 0.98 -9.20
N MET A 162 -8.36 0.85 -9.08
CA MET A 162 -9.11 1.28 -7.91
C MET A 162 -9.39 0.07 -7.01
N VAL A 163 -9.33 0.29 -5.70
CA VAL A 163 -9.74 -0.71 -4.71
C VAL A 163 -10.74 -0.14 -3.72
N SER A 164 -11.63 -1.01 -3.25
CA SER A 164 -12.52 -0.75 -2.12
C SER A 164 -12.06 -1.58 -0.92
N PRO A 165 -12.22 -1.07 0.32
CA PRO A 165 -12.01 -1.88 1.51
C PRO A 165 -12.92 -3.11 1.48
N TYR A 166 -12.34 -4.30 1.66
CA TYR A 166 -13.08 -5.56 1.74
C TYR A 166 -13.28 -5.98 3.20
N GLU A 167 -12.23 -5.87 4.01
CA GLU A 167 -12.25 -6.18 5.44
C GLU A 167 -11.10 -5.47 6.16
N TRP A 168 -11.21 -5.38 7.48
CA TRP A 168 -10.20 -4.76 8.34
C TRP A 168 -10.18 -5.37 9.74
N VAL A 169 -9.01 -5.29 10.38
CA VAL A 169 -8.79 -5.77 11.75
C VAL A 169 -7.93 -4.76 12.52
N TYR A 170 -8.02 -4.79 13.85
CA TYR A 170 -7.11 -4.02 14.69
C TYR A 170 -5.71 -4.64 14.66
N PRO A 171 -4.65 -3.84 14.71
CA PRO A 171 -3.29 -4.38 14.81
C PRO A 171 -3.11 -5.14 16.14
N PRO A 172 -2.25 -6.17 16.18
CA PRO A 172 -2.05 -7.02 17.35
C PRO A 172 -1.32 -6.34 18.51
N SER A 173 -0.44 -5.37 18.23
CA SER A 173 0.47 -4.76 19.21
C SER A 173 -0.07 -3.46 19.82
N ASN A 174 -0.40 -2.45 19.01
CA ASN A 174 -0.83 -1.13 19.49
C ASN A 174 -2.17 -0.66 18.89
N PRO A 175 -3.29 -1.37 19.15
CA PRO A 175 -4.60 -1.06 18.55
C PRO A 175 -5.17 0.32 18.88
N ASP A 176 -4.61 1.00 19.90
CA ASP A 176 -5.02 2.35 20.31
C ASP A 176 -4.17 3.46 19.66
N PHE A 177 -3.07 3.12 18.99
CA PHE A 177 -2.12 4.09 18.41
C PHE A 177 -1.82 3.87 16.93
N ASP A 178 -2.09 2.66 16.44
CA ASP A 178 -1.85 2.27 15.06
C ASP A 178 -3.19 2.12 14.31
N GLY A 179 -3.15 2.47 13.03
CA GLY A 179 -4.27 2.35 12.13
C GLY A 179 -4.65 0.89 11.86
N LEU A 180 -5.87 0.71 11.36
CA LEU A 180 -6.39 -0.62 11.04
C LEU A 180 -5.59 -1.28 9.92
N TRP A 181 -5.33 -2.58 10.11
CA TRP A 181 -4.90 -3.44 9.03
C TRP A 181 -6.09 -3.73 8.13
N SER A 182 -5.84 -3.83 6.83
CA SER A 182 -6.93 -3.93 5.85
C SER A 182 -6.57 -4.84 4.70
N HIS A 183 -7.57 -5.53 4.19
CA HIS A 183 -7.55 -6.17 2.89
C HIS A 183 -8.57 -5.44 2.00
N SER A 184 -8.09 -4.96 0.85
CA SER A 184 -8.87 -4.21 -0.14
C SER A 184 -8.83 -4.93 -1.48
N VAL A 185 -9.89 -4.82 -2.26
CA VAL A 185 -10.02 -5.54 -3.52
C VAL A 185 -10.43 -4.61 -4.65
N SER A 186 -9.92 -4.88 -5.86
CA SER A 186 -10.41 -4.22 -7.07
C SER A 186 -11.72 -4.85 -7.54
N GLU A 187 -12.34 -4.23 -8.55
CA GLU A 187 -13.47 -4.84 -9.25
C GLU A 187 -13.10 -6.27 -9.71
N GLY A 188 -14.04 -7.21 -9.51
CA GLY A 188 -13.86 -8.61 -9.88
C GLY A 188 -12.78 -9.37 -9.10
N PHE A 189 -12.22 -8.81 -8.01
CA PHE A 189 -11.09 -9.39 -7.27
C PHE A 189 -9.87 -9.62 -8.18
N GLU A 190 -9.67 -8.76 -9.19
CA GLU A 190 -8.47 -8.83 -10.02
C GLU A 190 -7.21 -8.56 -9.20
N TRP A 191 -7.26 -7.55 -8.34
CA TRP A 191 -6.22 -7.21 -7.38
C TRP A 191 -6.72 -7.38 -5.94
N GLU A 192 -5.89 -7.99 -5.11
CA GLU A 192 -6.07 -8.07 -3.66
C GLU A 192 -4.88 -7.37 -2.99
N VAL A 193 -5.17 -6.40 -2.12
CA VAL A 193 -4.18 -5.50 -1.54
C VAL A 193 -4.29 -5.54 -0.03
N TYR A 194 -3.19 -5.91 0.61
CA TYR A 194 -3.10 -6.00 2.06
C TYR A 194 -2.24 -4.86 2.58
N ARG A 195 -2.76 -4.14 3.57
CA ARG A 195 -2.01 -3.16 4.36
C ARG A 195 -1.91 -3.66 5.79
N VAL A 196 -0.70 -3.94 6.24
CA VAL A 196 -0.42 -4.61 7.53
C VAL A 196 0.85 -4.01 8.16
N GLU A 197 1.16 -4.42 9.39
CA GLU A 197 2.28 -3.88 10.19
C GLU A 197 2.29 -2.35 10.22
N MET A 198 1.09 -1.78 10.28
CA MET A 198 0.88 -0.34 10.28
C MET A 198 1.39 0.27 11.58
N ALA A 199 2.19 1.33 11.49
CA ALA A 199 2.60 2.17 12.61
C ALA A 199 2.12 3.61 12.37
N GLY A 200 1.50 4.22 13.38
CA GLY A 200 0.78 5.48 13.24
C GLY A 200 -0.53 5.31 12.47
N GLY A 201 -1.07 6.39 11.89
CA GLY A 201 -2.32 6.35 11.13
C GLY A 201 -3.57 6.15 12.00
N TYR A 202 -3.44 6.31 13.32
CA TYR A 202 -4.57 6.34 14.24
C TYR A 202 -5.51 7.49 13.92
N ILE A 203 -6.80 7.21 14.07
CA ILE A 203 -7.87 8.18 13.85
C ILE A 203 -8.67 8.27 15.15
N PRO A 204 -8.79 9.46 15.74
CA PRO A 204 -9.61 9.66 16.92
C PRO A 204 -11.05 9.19 16.66
N ARG A 205 -11.66 8.52 17.65
CA ARG A 205 -13.06 8.09 17.55
C ARG A 205 -14.03 9.26 17.51
N THR A 206 -13.60 10.44 17.98
CA THR A 206 -14.44 11.62 18.12
C THR A 206 -13.68 12.89 17.73
N CYS A 207 -14.42 13.92 17.35
CA CYS A 207 -13.92 15.26 17.04
C CYS A 207 -13.74 16.15 18.28
N ALA A 208 -14.04 15.63 19.48
CA ALA A 208 -13.79 16.35 20.72
C ALA A 208 -12.30 16.58 20.91
N ASP A 209 -11.95 17.82 21.25
CA ASP A 209 -10.57 18.28 21.46
C ASP A 209 -9.64 18.06 20.25
N GLN A 210 -10.20 17.86 19.05
CA GLN A 210 -9.45 17.74 17.80
C GLN A 210 -9.45 19.05 17.02
N ASN A 211 -8.45 19.22 16.16
CA ASN A 211 -8.45 20.29 15.15
C ASN A 211 -9.55 20.06 14.10
N ALA A 212 -9.94 21.12 13.38
CA ALA A 212 -10.93 21.01 12.29
C ALA A 212 -10.46 20.09 11.14
N THR A 213 -9.15 19.99 10.95
CA THR A 213 -8.47 19.07 10.04
C THR A 213 -7.49 18.24 10.84
N ILE A 214 -7.47 16.93 10.60
CA ILE A 214 -6.60 15.97 11.26
C ILE A 214 -5.75 15.30 10.19
N PHE A 215 -4.43 15.43 10.33
CA PHE A 215 -3.45 14.70 9.53
C PHE A 215 -2.93 13.55 10.37
N SER A 216 -3.06 12.34 9.84
CA SER A 216 -2.56 11.14 10.50
C SER A 216 -1.54 10.47 9.61
N GLU A 217 -0.27 10.65 9.98
CA GLU A 217 0.87 10.06 9.31
C GLU A 217 1.02 8.59 9.69
N TYR A 218 1.47 7.77 8.73
CA TYR A 218 1.72 6.37 8.96
C TYR A 218 2.81 5.78 8.07
N VAL A 219 3.29 4.63 8.50
CA VAL A 219 4.02 3.65 7.69
C VAL A 219 3.33 2.30 7.76
N SER A 220 3.44 1.50 6.70
CA SER A 220 2.90 0.14 6.69
C SER A 220 3.53 -0.70 5.59
N GLU A 221 3.39 -2.01 5.71
CA GLU A 221 3.62 -2.93 4.61
C GLU A 221 2.43 -2.97 3.67
N TYR A 222 2.72 -3.10 2.38
CA TYR A 222 1.73 -3.36 1.36
C TYR A 222 2.09 -4.61 0.56
N TRP A 223 1.12 -5.50 0.44
CA TRP A 223 1.25 -6.74 -0.33
C TRP A 223 0.17 -6.75 -1.43
N PHE A 224 0.59 -6.87 -2.69
CA PHE A 224 -0.30 -6.81 -3.84
C PHE A 224 -0.33 -8.15 -4.56
N TYR A 225 -1.51 -8.74 -4.67
CA TYR A 225 -1.75 -10.03 -5.29
C TYR A 225 -2.63 -9.89 -6.54
N ARG A 226 -2.34 -10.66 -7.58
CA ARG A 226 -3.11 -10.73 -8.83
C ARG A 226 -3.17 -12.14 -9.39
#